data_AF-A0AAW5B4Y2-F1
#
_entry.id   AF-A0AAW5B4Y2-F1
#
_cell.length_a   1.000
_cell.length_b   1.000
_cell.length_c   1.000
_cell.angle_alpha   90.00
_cell.angle_beta   90.00
_cell.angle_gamma   90.00
#
_symmetry.space_group_name_H-M   'P 1'
#
loop_
_entity.id
_entity.type
_entity.pdbx_description
1 polymer ?
#
loop_
_entity_poly.entity_id
_entity_poly.type
_entity_poly.pdbx_seq_one_letter_code
_entity_poly.pdbx_strand_id
1 'polypeptide(L)'
;MNMKLFYIILSIVLVLPNSTTLLSNMKGGIGMMGSNTAEIIVDGHQDALYKSIDSETWLPTTDLGKNTDFEVDIPKLQKGGLNVPFLAAYTPGFYGNDARSISHTLAQISSLYWTEENNAEQLQIVSHAPDILATANRGKIAAVPTIEGAYSLNKENALELTRQYRDLGIAVMGFTWNYSNALGEGADQIYDDQEKTASSGGLTELGAKVVKEMNKLGMAVDVSHMAESTFWDVMETTKAPVIATHSGVKALKDHQRNLTDEQLVALKENGGVIGIVFYPEFLTDSGGATISDVVDHIDHAVKIMGVDHVAIGSDFDGAELPSDIKDSSEIGKIKEALAERGYSEEEVSKIMGLNTLRVLNEIQGAADRVIRAKGISIMPEVEMGENLNERTPTLTAELKVEEGTELDPESLKVIVDGIPNPATYDKKLATISFTPKEPLKEKFHVVTFLGADNEGNEQRTTRIFRVE
;
A
#
# COMPACT_ATOMS: atom_id res chain seq x y z
N MET A 1 -37.59 -63.53 -34.64
CA MET A 1 -37.45 -62.07 -34.40
C MET A 1 -36.40 -61.89 -33.32
N ASN A 2 -35.17 -61.65 -33.75
CA ASN A 2 -33.99 -61.39 -32.92
C ASN A 2 -33.92 -59.89 -32.64
N MET A 3 -33.58 -59.49 -31.42
CA MET A 3 -32.68 -58.35 -31.24
C MET A 3 -31.97 -58.44 -29.90
N LYS A 4 -30.69 -58.80 -29.99
CA LYS A 4 -29.69 -58.72 -28.92
C LYS A 4 -29.40 -57.23 -28.68
N LEU A 5 -29.36 -56.79 -27.42
CA LEU A 5 -28.70 -55.54 -27.04
C LEU A 5 -27.56 -55.87 -26.07
N PHE A 6 -26.34 -55.68 -26.56
CA PHE A 6 -25.09 -55.86 -25.83
C PHE A 6 -24.92 -54.70 -24.83
N TYR A 7 -24.69 -55.01 -23.56
CA TYR A 7 -24.16 -54.05 -22.60
C TYR A 7 -22.64 -53.99 -22.75
N ILE A 8 -22.12 -52.85 -23.24
CA ILE A 8 -20.69 -52.52 -23.17
C ILE A 8 -20.47 -51.83 -21.83
N ILE A 9 -19.82 -52.51 -20.89
CA ILE A 9 -19.29 -51.91 -19.67
C ILE A 9 -18.01 -51.17 -20.08
N LEU A 10 -18.09 -49.84 -20.19
CA LEU A 10 -16.92 -48.99 -20.36
C LEU A 10 -16.36 -48.67 -18.96
N SER A 11 -15.40 -49.46 -18.51
CA SER A 11 -14.63 -49.17 -17.31
C SER A 11 -13.69 -48.00 -17.58
N ILE A 12 -14.12 -46.78 -17.22
CA ILE A 12 -13.25 -45.60 -17.15
C ILE A 12 -12.38 -45.76 -15.90
N VAL A 13 -11.15 -46.22 -16.11
CA VAL A 13 -10.08 -46.07 -15.11
C VAL A 13 -9.64 -44.61 -15.16
N LEU A 14 -10.12 -43.82 -14.21
CA LEU A 14 -9.58 -42.50 -13.90
C LEU A 14 -8.17 -42.69 -13.32
N VAL A 15 -7.17 -42.65 -14.18
CA VAL A 15 -5.77 -42.49 -13.75
C VAL A 15 -5.65 -41.04 -13.29
N LEU A 16 -5.69 -40.84 -11.97
CA LEU A 16 -5.31 -39.57 -11.35
C LEU A 16 -3.83 -39.30 -11.70
N PRO A 17 -3.49 -38.18 -12.34
CA PRO A 17 -2.08 -37.84 -12.54
C PRO A 17 -1.44 -37.59 -11.16
N ASN A 18 -0.30 -38.24 -10.95
CA ASN A 18 0.53 -38.09 -9.77
C ASN A 18 0.75 -36.61 -9.42
N SER A 19 0.57 -36.31 -8.14
CA SER A 19 0.60 -35.01 -7.46
C SER A 19 1.93 -34.25 -7.53
N THR A 20 2.85 -34.65 -8.39
CA THR A 20 4.14 -34.00 -8.62
C THR A 20 4.13 -33.00 -9.79
N THR A 21 3.06 -32.93 -10.60
CA THR A 21 2.94 -31.99 -11.73
C THR A 21 2.10 -30.74 -11.44
N LEU A 22 1.40 -30.66 -10.30
CA LEU A 22 0.69 -29.43 -9.88
C LEU A 22 1.60 -28.42 -9.17
N LEU A 23 2.70 -28.87 -8.57
CA LEU A 23 3.64 -28.00 -7.84
C LEU A 23 4.58 -27.19 -8.76
N SER A 24 4.72 -27.56 -10.04
CA SER A 24 5.50 -26.77 -11.01
C SER A 24 4.71 -25.61 -11.63
N ASN A 25 3.37 -25.63 -11.55
CA ASN A 25 2.51 -24.60 -12.16
C ASN A 25 2.12 -23.46 -11.20
N MET A 26 2.52 -23.52 -9.92
CA MET A 26 2.34 -22.40 -8.98
C MET A 26 3.53 -21.42 -8.95
N LYS A 27 4.60 -21.70 -9.70
CA LYS A 27 5.70 -20.74 -9.94
C LYS A 27 5.47 -19.83 -11.16
N GLY A 28 4.29 -19.87 -11.79
CA GLY A 28 4.07 -19.39 -13.15
C GLY A 28 3.20 -18.13 -13.31
N GLY A 29 2.92 -17.36 -12.26
CA GLY A 29 1.96 -16.25 -12.33
C GLY A 29 2.36 -15.08 -13.24
N ILE A 30 3.66 -14.88 -13.49
CA ILE A 30 4.17 -13.75 -14.29
C ILE A 30 4.80 -14.24 -15.62
N GLY A 31 5.24 -15.49 -15.69
CA GLY A 31 5.93 -16.06 -16.87
C GLY A 31 5.05 -16.27 -18.12
N MET A 32 3.75 -15.96 -18.06
CA MET A 32 2.82 -16.04 -19.19
C MET A 32 2.10 -14.72 -19.51
N MET A 33 2.62 -13.57 -19.08
CA MET A 33 2.09 -12.27 -19.54
C MET A 33 2.75 -11.88 -20.88
N GLY A 34 1.91 -11.49 -21.83
CA GLY A 34 2.30 -11.23 -23.23
C GLY A 34 3.33 -10.11 -23.41
N SER A 35 3.79 -9.96 -24.66
CA SER A 35 4.96 -9.19 -25.12
C SER A 35 5.02 -7.67 -24.81
N ASN A 36 4.17 -7.12 -23.95
CA ASN A 36 4.13 -5.67 -23.62
C ASN A 36 4.45 -5.34 -22.14
N THR A 37 4.73 -6.32 -21.27
CA THR A 37 5.09 -6.04 -19.87
C THR A 37 6.51 -5.51 -19.67
N ALA A 38 7.38 -5.60 -20.69
CA ALA A 38 8.78 -5.17 -20.63
C ALA A 38 8.99 -3.65 -20.50
N GLU A 39 7.92 -2.84 -20.60
CA GLU A 39 8.02 -1.37 -20.51
C GLU A 39 7.35 -0.78 -19.27
N ILE A 40 6.89 -1.60 -18.31
CA ILE A 40 6.19 -1.08 -17.13
C ILE A 40 7.20 -0.52 -16.13
N ILE A 41 7.14 0.80 -15.92
CA ILE A 41 7.94 1.51 -14.92
C ILE A 41 7.09 1.71 -13.66
N VAL A 42 7.63 1.26 -12.53
CA VAL A 42 7.06 1.41 -11.19
C VAL A 42 8.05 2.17 -10.32
N ASP A 43 7.52 3.13 -9.58
CA ASP A 43 8.25 3.84 -8.54
C ASP A 43 7.60 3.54 -7.20
N GLY A 44 8.38 2.99 -6.26
CA GLY A 44 7.93 2.49 -4.98
C GLY A 44 7.57 3.55 -3.95
N HIS A 45 7.92 4.83 -4.16
CA HIS A 45 7.62 5.89 -3.19
C HIS A 45 7.66 7.31 -3.79
N GLN A 46 6.58 8.08 -3.59
CA GLN A 46 6.44 9.48 -4.00
C GLN A 46 5.53 10.25 -3.02
N ASP A 47 5.89 11.48 -2.66
CA ASP A 47 5.24 12.28 -1.60
C ASP A 47 4.36 13.43 -2.11
N ALA A 48 3.95 13.36 -3.39
CA ALA A 48 3.13 14.38 -4.04
C ALA A 48 1.82 14.69 -3.29
N LEU A 49 1.24 13.71 -2.58
CA LEU A 49 -0.02 13.88 -1.85
C LEU A 49 0.11 14.87 -0.71
N TYR A 50 1.24 14.87 0.01
CA TYR A 50 1.47 15.80 1.12
C TYR A 50 1.41 17.26 0.66
N LYS A 51 1.99 17.56 -0.51
CA LYS A 51 1.98 18.90 -1.11
C LYS A 51 0.64 19.25 -1.77
N SER A 52 -0.19 18.26 -2.10
CA SER A 52 -1.45 18.46 -2.84
C SER A 52 -2.59 19.07 -2.01
N ILE A 53 -2.45 19.08 -0.68
CA ILE A 53 -3.46 19.54 0.26
C ILE A 53 -3.11 20.90 0.88
N ASP A 54 -4.13 21.69 1.21
CA ASP A 54 -3.97 22.96 1.91
C ASP A 54 -3.40 22.76 3.32
N SER A 55 -2.40 23.55 3.70
CA SER A 55 -1.72 23.40 4.99
C SER A 55 -2.61 23.61 6.23
N GLU A 56 -3.69 24.38 6.10
CA GLU A 56 -4.61 24.66 7.20
C GLU A 56 -5.82 23.74 7.14
N THR A 57 -6.55 23.74 6.04
CA THR A 57 -7.83 23.04 5.86
C THR A 57 -7.66 21.56 5.54
N TRP A 58 -6.51 21.15 4.99
CA TRP A 58 -6.20 19.83 4.42
C TRP A 58 -7.13 19.41 3.28
N LEU A 59 -7.85 20.35 2.67
CA LEU A 59 -8.60 20.08 1.46
C LEU A 59 -7.66 20.05 0.26
N PRO A 60 -7.98 19.29 -0.80
CA PRO A 60 -7.19 19.28 -2.03
C PRO A 60 -7.13 20.68 -2.64
N THR A 61 -5.92 21.17 -2.91
CA THR A 61 -5.69 22.47 -3.56
C THR A 61 -5.02 22.35 -4.92
N THR A 62 -4.32 21.23 -5.15
CA THR A 62 -3.56 21.00 -6.37
C THR A 62 -4.05 19.76 -7.08
N ASP A 63 -4.49 19.95 -8.32
CA ASP A 63 -4.88 18.86 -9.22
C ASP A 63 -3.65 18.27 -9.90
N LEU A 64 -3.22 17.07 -9.47
CA LEU A 64 -2.09 16.35 -10.07
C LEU A 64 -2.35 15.93 -11.52
N GLY A 65 -3.58 16.08 -12.04
CA GLY A 65 -3.88 15.92 -13.46
C GLY A 65 -3.35 17.02 -14.38
N LYS A 66 -2.86 18.11 -13.81
CA LYS A 66 -2.32 19.26 -14.54
C LYS A 66 -0.81 19.37 -14.35
N ASN A 67 -0.15 20.17 -15.20
CA ASN A 67 1.25 20.51 -14.97
C ASN A 67 1.35 21.38 -13.71
N THR A 68 2.08 20.88 -12.71
CA THR A 68 2.36 21.54 -11.44
C THR A 68 3.83 21.94 -11.35
N ASP A 69 4.20 22.62 -10.27
CA ASP A 69 5.60 22.85 -9.86
C ASP A 69 6.17 21.68 -9.02
N PHE A 70 5.42 20.58 -8.87
CA PHE A 70 5.87 19.38 -8.17
C PHE A 70 6.75 18.51 -9.06
N GLU A 71 7.46 17.56 -8.46
CA GLU A 71 8.24 16.55 -9.17
C GLU A 71 7.34 15.46 -9.78
N VAL A 72 6.11 15.34 -9.27
CA VAL A 72 5.11 14.39 -9.73
C VAL A 72 3.82 15.10 -10.11
N ASP A 73 3.42 14.90 -11.37
CA ASP A 73 2.06 15.09 -11.85
C ASP A 73 1.80 14.15 -13.03
N ILE A 74 0.53 13.95 -13.40
CA ILE A 74 0.14 13.02 -14.47
C ILE A 74 0.85 13.34 -15.80
N PRO A 75 0.95 14.61 -16.27
CA PRO A 75 1.73 14.93 -17.47
C PRO A 75 3.20 14.50 -17.39
N LYS A 76 3.89 14.71 -16.27
CA LYS A 76 5.28 14.29 -16.07
C LYS A 76 5.40 12.77 -16.03
N LEU A 77 4.53 12.08 -15.31
CA LEU A 77 4.46 10.61 -15.26
C LEU A 77 4.31 10.02 -16.68
N GLN A 78 3.36 10.53 -17.46
CA GLN A 78 3.15 10.11 -18.85
C GLN A 78 4.37 10.37 -19.73
N LYS A 79 5.01 11.55 -19.59
CA LYS A 79 6.21 11.90 -20.35
C LYS A 79 7.41 11.02 -20.01
N GLY A 80 7.58 10.67 -18.73
CA GLY A 80 8.63 9.78 -18.27
C GLY A 80 8.37 8.30 -18.52
N GLY A 81 7.14 7.94 -18.90
CA GLY A 81 6.71 6.55 -19.02
C GLY A 81 6.51 5.86 -17.67
N LEU A 82 6.43 6.60 -16.57
CA LEU A 82 6.17 6.07 -15.23
C LEU A 82 4.70 5.66 -15.12
N ASN A 83 4.42 4.36 -15.12
CA ASN A 83 3.05 3.85 -15.21
C ASN A 83 2.40 3.65 -13.84
N VAL A 84 3.21 3.29 -12.83
CA VAL A 84 2.72 2.86 -11.51
C VAL A 84 3.44 3.65 -10.40
N PRO A 85 2.96 4.86 -10.06
CA PRO A 85 3.45 5.59 -8.90
C PRO A 85 2.82 5.05 -7.62
N PHE A 86 3.67 4.76 -6.62
CA PHE A 86 3.23 4.51 -5.26
C PHE A 86 3.16 5.85 -4.54
N LEU A 87 1.95 6.34 -4.30
CA LEU A 87 1.69 7.67 -3.75
C LEU A 87 1.48 7.58 -2.24
N ALA A 88 2.42 8.13 -1.49
CA ALA A 88 2.46 8.06 -0.04
C ALA A 88 1.57 9.12 0.62
N ALA A 89 0.72 8.66 1.54
CA ALA A 89 0.08 9.51 2.53
C ALA A 89 1.01 9.60 3.75
N TYR A 90 1.91 10.58 3.74
CA TYR A 90 2.84 10.86 4.83
C TYR A 90 2.15 11.67 5.94
N THR A 91 2.19 11.22 7.19
CA THR A 91 1.80 12.08 8.31
C THR A 91 2.97 12.32 9.25
N PRO A 92 3.22 13.58 9.66
CA PRO A 92 4.06 13.79 10.82
C PRO A 92 3.37 13.12 12.03
N GLY A 93 4.16 12.62 12.96
CA GLY A 93 3.63 12.12 14.22
C GLY A 93 3.07 13.30 15.02
N PHE A 94 1.74 13.48 15.06
CA PHE A 94 1.11 14.44 15.97
C PHE A 94 1.07 13.84 17.38
N TYR A 95 2.23 13.67 18.03
CA TYR A 95 2.36 12.94 19.30
C TYR A 95 1.40 13.45 20.37
N GLY A 96 0.63 12.52 20.95
CA GLY A 96 -0.42 12.82 21.91
C GLY A 96 -1.77 13.21 21.29
N ASN A 97 -1.89 13.24 19.96
CA ASN A 97 -3.14 13.48 19.25
C ASN A 97 -3.28 12.53 18.03
N ASP A 98 -3.49 11.25 18.30
CA ASP A 98 -3.67 10.22 17.27
C ASP A 98 -4.82 10.54 16.31
N ALA A 99 -5.90 11.18 16.79
CA ALA A 99 -7.01 11.61 15.95
C ALA A 99 -6.56 12.58 14.84
N ARG A 100 -5.57 13.42 15.13
CA ARG A 100 -5.00 14.35 14.14
C ARG A 100 -4.14 13.62 13.12
N SER A 101 -3.36 12.62 13.55
CA SER A 101 -2.63 11.73 12.65
C SER A 101 -3.59 10.98 11.73
N ILE A 102 -4.70 10.44 12.26
CA ILE A 102 -5.77 9.83 11.45
C ILE A 102 -6.30 10.83 10.43
N SER A 103 -6.73 12.01 10.88
CA SER A 103 -7.32 13.02 9.99
C SER A 103 -6.35 13.49 8.91
N HIS A 104 -5.06 13.65 9.20
CA HIS A 104 -4.07 14.12 8.22
C HIS A 104 -3.72 13.05 7.18
N THR A 105 -3.59 11.79 7.60
CA THR A 105 -3.44 10.65 6.67
C THR A 105 -4.68 10.54 5.77
N LEU A 106 -5.89 10.62 6.34
CA LEU A 106 -7.14 10.51 5.57
C LEU A 106 -7.34 11.68 4.61
N ALA A 107 -6.89 12.89 4.94
CA ALA A 107 -6.96 14.03 4.03
C ALA A 107 -6.17 13.78 2.73
N GLN A 108 -4.97 13.21 2.82
CA GLN A 108 -4.16 12.86 1.65
C GLN A 108 -4.76 11.72 0.82
N ILE A 109 -5.28 10.68 1.49
CA ILE A 109 -6.01 9.60 0.81
C ILE A 109 -7.24 10.16 0.09
N SER A 110 -7.99 11.05 0.75
CA SER A 110 -9.14 11.74 0.16
C SER A 110 -8.73 12.63 -1.04
N SER A 111 -7.55 13.27 -0.98
CA SER A 111 -6.99 14.05 -2.09
C SER A 111 -6.68 13.19 -3.31
N LEU A 112 -6.19 11.97 -3.09
CA LEU A 112 -5.97 11.02 -4.19
C LEU A 112 -7.30 10.59 -4.84
N TYR A 113 -8.33 10.28 -4.04
CA TYR A 113 -9.66 9.98 -4.58
C TYR A 113 -10.27 11.16 -5.35
N TRP A 114 -10.10 12.39 -4.83
CA TRP A 114 -10.50 13.60 -5.55
C TRP A 114 -9.72 13.77 -6.85
N THR A 115 -8.41 13.45 -6.86
CA THR A 115 -7.57 13.47 -8.08
C THR A 115 -8.08 12.46 -9.11
N GLU A 116 -8.39 11.23 -8.71
CA GLU A 116 -8.97 10.21 -9.60
C GLU A 116 -10.30 10.68 -10.19
N GLU A 117 -11.21 11.21 -9.36
CA GLU A 117 -12.52 11.68 -9.80
C GLU A 117 -12.40 12.75 -10.91
N ASN A 118 -11.47 13.69 -10.75
CA ASN A 118 -11.23 14.76 -11.73
C ASN A 118 -10.44 14.29 -12.96
N ASN A 119 -9.79 13.13 -12.90
CA ASN A 119 -8.84 12.65 -13.92
C ASN A 119 -9.05 11.19 -14.31
N ALA A 120 -10.28 10.67 -14.20
CA ALA A 120 -10.58 9.24 -14.35
C ALA A 120 -10.22 8.67 -15.74
N GLU A 121 -10.05 9.50 -16.76
CA GLU A 121 -9.54 9.08 -18.08
C GLU A 121 -8.05 8.74 -18.06
N GLN A 122 -7.27 9.39 -17.18
CA GLN A 122 -5.80 9.34 -17.17
C GLN A 122 -5.25 8.53 -15.99
N LEU A 123 -5.92 8.53 -14.85
CA LEU A 123 -5.48 7.87 -13.62
C LEU A 123 -6.58 6.96 -13.07
N GLN A 124 -6.16 5.86 -12.47
CA GLN A 124 -7.03 4.97 -11.72
C GLN A 124 -6.29 4.51 -10.45
N ILE A 125 -6.97 4.56 -9.30
CA ILE A 125 -6.48 4.03 -8.04
C ILE A 125 -6.64 2.52 -8.07
N VAL A 126 -5.53 1.79 -7.93
CA VAL A 126 -5.50 0.33 -8.00
C VAL A 126 -4.45 -0.24 -7.07
N SER A 127 -4.82 -1.30 -6.36
CA SER A 127 -4.00 -1.84 -5.29
C SER A 127 -3.60 -3.29 -5.51
N HIS A 128 -4.23 -3.99 -6.45
CA HIS A 128 -4.00 -5.41 -6.73
C HIS A 128 -3.11 -5.57 -7.97
N ALA A 129 -2.04 -6.37 -7.89
CA ALA A 129 -1.03 -6.44 -8.95
C ALA A 129 -1.59 -6.77 -10.36
N PRO A 130 -2.51 -7.73 -10.55
CA PRO A 130 -3.18 -7.93 -11.84
C PRO A 130 -3.93 -6.70 -12.36
N ASP A 131 -4.62 -5.95 -11.48
CA ASP A 131 -5.38 -4.76 -11.85
C ASP A 131 -4.47 -3.56 -12.14
N ILE A 132 -3.36 -3.45 -11.42
CA ILE A 132 -2.28 -2.50 -11.70
C ILE A 132 -1.77 -2.71 -13.12
N LEU A 133 -1.38 -3.95 -13.45
CA LEU A 133 -0.90 -4.31 -14.78
C LEU A 133 -1.97 -4.06 -15.86
N ALA A 134 -3.22 -4.44 -15.61
CA ALA A 134 -4.32 -4.19 -16.55
C ALA A 134 -4.56 -2.70 -16.79
N THR A 135 -4.40 -1.88 -15.75
CA THR A 135 -4.57 -0.42 -15.82
C THR A 135 -3.43 0.24 -16.59
N ALA A 136 -2.18 -0.10 -16.26
CA ALA A 136 -0.99 0.38 -16.97
C ALA A 136 -1.04 0.03 -18.47
N ASN A 137 -1.41 -1.21 -18.80
CA ASN A 137 -1.53 -1.66 -20.20
C ASN A 137 -2.65 -0.96 -20.99
N ARG A 138 -3.62 -0.33 -20.32
CA ARG A 138 -4.63 0.53 -20.95
C ARG A 138 -4.12 1.97 -21.19
N GLY A 139 -2.87 2.26 -20.83
CA GLY A 139 -2.28 3.59 -20.95
C GLY A 139 -2.69 4.57 -19.85
N LYS A 140 -3.31 4.09 -18.76
CA LYS A 140 -3.61 4.91 -17.58
C LYS A 140 -2.49 4.80 -16.55
N ILE A 141 -2.33 5.84 -15.75
CA ILE A 141 -1.53 5.81 -14.53
C ILE A 141 -2.27 4.93 -13.50
N ALA A 142 -1.59 3.88 -13.04
CA ALA A 142 -2.07 2.98 -12.00
C ALA A 142 -1.54 3.47 -10.64
N ALA A 143 -2.29 4.37 -10.00
CA ALA A 143 -1.87 4.96 -8.72
C ALA A 143 -2.07 3.95 -7.58
N VAL A 144 -0.98 3.60 -6.90
CA VAL A 144 -0.99 2.68 -5.76
C VAL A 144 -0.89 3.50 -4.47
N PRO A 145 -1.93 3.56 -3.63
CA PRO A 145 -1.85 4.36 -2.42
C PRO A 145 -1.10 3.63 -1.31
N THR A 146 -0.23 4.36 -0.61
CA THR A 146 0.60 3.86 0.49
C THR A 146 0.49 4.78 1.71
N ILE A 147 0.91 4.30 2.87
CA ILE A 147 1.04 5.11 4.10
C ILE A 147 2.50 5.13 4.51
N GLU A 148 3.03 6.32 4.78
CA GLU A 148 4.35 6.51 5.37
C GLU A 148 4.19 7.08 6.78
N GLY A 149 4.67 6.34 7.78
CA GLY A 149 4.48 6.68 9.19
C GLY A 149 3.05 6.42 9.67
N ALA A 150 2.80 5.21 10.16
CA ALA A 150 1.51 4.79 10.73
C ALA A 150 1.25 5.35 12.15
N TYR A 151 1.52 6.64 12.37
CA TYR A 151 1.32 7.34 13.65
C TYR A 151 -0.16 7.44 14.07
N SER A 152 -1.08 7.10 13.19
CA SER A 152 -2.52 7.01 13.45
C SER A 152 -2.93 5.77 14.25
N LEU A 153 -2.06 4.75 14.31
CA LEU A 153 -2.37 3.47 14.95
C LEU A 153 -1.98 3.47 16.44
N ASN A 154 -2.91 3.05 17.28
CA ASN A 154 -2.71 2.87 18.72
C ASN A 154 -3.37 1.56 19.20
N LYS A 155 -3.28 1.29 20.51
CA LYS A 155 -3.77 0.03 21.10
C LYS A 155 -5.28 -0.19 20.92
N GLU A 156 -6.06 0.88 20.77
CA GLU A 156 -7.53 0.82 20.70
C GLU A 156 -8.02 0.61 19.27
N ASN A 157 -7.34 1.19 18.27
CA ASN A 157 -7.81 1.22 16.88
C ASN A 157 -6.99 0.37 15.89
N ALA A 158 -5.75 -0.03 16.22
CA ALA A 158 -4.76 -0.42 15.21
C ALA A 158 -5.22 -1.49 14.21
N LEU A 159 -5.86 -2.56 14.70
CA LEU A 159 -6.26 -3.67 13.84
C LEU A 159 -7.39 -3.29 12.88
N GLU A 160 -8.40 -2.62 13.41
CA GLU A 160 -9.57 -2.26 12.60
C GLU A 160 -9.24 -1.07 11.67
N LEU A 161 -8.47 -0.10 12.14
CA LEU A 161 -8.01 1.01 11.30
C LEU A 161 -7.10 0.52 10.16
N THR A 162 -6.27 -0.50 10.39
CA THR A 162 -5.50 -1.17 9.31
C THR A 162 -6.44 -1.78 8.27
N ARG A 163 -7.56 -2.39 8.68
CA ARG A 163 -8.59 -2.90 7.74
C ARG A 163 -9.29 -1.78 6.98
N GLN A 164 -9.60 -0.67 7.64
CA GLN A 164 -10.19 0.50 6.98
C GLN A 164 -9.22 1.10 5.95
N TYR A 165 -7.92 1.19 6.25
CA TYR A 165 -6.91 1.58 5.28
C TYR A 165 -6.86 0.62 4.10
N ARG A 166 -6.94 -0.70 4.33
CA ARG A 166 -7.03 -1.67 3.24
C ARG A 166 -8.30 -1.47 2.39
N ASP A 167 -9.44 -1.20 3.01
CA ASP A 167 -10.70 -0.93 2.30
C ASP A 167 -10.60 0.32 1.40
N LEU A 168 -9.81 1.31 1.84
CA LEU A 168 -9.47 2.54 1.09
C LEU A 168 -8.34 2.31 0.07
N GLY A 169 -7.98 1.06 -0.20
CA GLY A 169 -7.03 0.69 -1.24
C GLY A 169 -5.56 0.72 -0.81
N ILE A 170 -5.22 1.02 0.44
CA ILE A 170 -3.81 1.03 0.88
C ILE A 170 -3.17 -0.34 0.62
N ALA A 171 -2.09 -0.35 -0.14
CA ALA A 171 -1.37 -1.55 -0.54
C ALA A 171 -0.10 -1.79 0.27
N VAL A 172 0.53 -0.71 0.72
CA VAL A 172 1.80 -0.71 1.47
C VAL A 172 1.66 0.24 2.65
N MET A 173 2.20 -0.14 3.81
CA MET A 173 2.24 0.72 4.99
C MET A 173 3.59 0.61 5.70
N GLY A 174 4.31 1.73 5.74
CA GLY A 174 5.51 1.93 6.54
C GLY A 174 5.13 2.32 7.96
N PHE A 175 5.69 1.64 8.95
CA PHE A 175 5.26 1.82 10.35
C PHE A 175 5.70 3.16 10.90
N THR A 176 6.92 3.56 10.61
CA THR A 176 7.54 4.77 11.13
C THR A 176 7.92 5.67 9.96
N TRP A 177 8.00 6.98 10.22
CA TRP A 177 8.98 7.82 9.54
C TRP A 177 10.28 7.73 10.36
N ASN A 178 11.14 8.73 10.40
CA ASN A 178 12.38 8.64 11.20
C ASN A 178 12.13 8.50 12.72
N TYR A 179 10.94 8.87 13.20
CA TYR A 179 10.59 8.83 14.63
C TYR A 179 9.78 7.60 15.03
N SER A 180 10.01 7.12 16.24
CA SER A 180 9.38 5.95 16.84
C SER A 180 7.92 6.18 17.20
N ASN A 181 7.10 5.13 17.19
CA ASN A 181 5.69 5.24 17.55
C ASN A 181 5.17 4.01 18.27
N ALA A 182 3.85 3.85 18.33
CA ALA A 182 3.22 2.73 19.04
C ALA A 182 3.51 1.36 18.41
N LEU A 183 4.04 1.31 17.19
CA LEU A 183 4.31 0.06 16.46
C LEU A 183 5.77 -0.37 16.56
N GLY A 184 6.72 0.56 16.50
CA GLY A 184 8.14 0.24 16.57
C GLY A 184 9.04 1.47 16.56
N GLU A 185 10.35 1.21 16.48
CA GLU A 185 11.38 2.23 16.48
C GLU A 185 11.67 2.75 15.07
N GLY A 186 11.70 4.08 14.93
CA GLY A 186 12.15 4.74 13.70
C GLY A 186 13.67 4.88 13.66
N ALA A 187 14.21 5.22 12.50
CA ALA A 187 15.65 5.27 12.25
C ALA A 187 16.42 6.21 13.19
N ASP A 188 15.80 7.29 13.68
CA ASP A 188 16.42 8.20 14.65
C ASP A 188 16.44 7.63 16.07
N GLN A 189 15.64 6.59 16.35
CA GLN A 189 15.45 6.02 17.69
C GLN A 189 15.07 7.08 18.74
N ILE A 190 14.17 7.99 18.34
CA ILE A 190 13.56 8.98 19.22
C ILE A 190 12.07 9.12 18.90
N TYR A 191 11.29 9.55 19.88
CA TYR A 191 9.93 10.06 19.67
C TYR A 191 9.98 11.54 19.26
N ASP A 192 9.11 12.00 18.36
CA ASP A 192 8.94 13.44 18.03
C ASP A 192 8.07 14.18 19.07
N ASP A 193 8.21 13.82 20.35
CA ASP A 193 7.60 14.57 21.42
C ASP A 193 8.44 15.81 21.77
N GLN A 194 7.93 16.65 22.67
CA GLN A 194 8.61 17.90 23.04
C GLN A 194 10.02 17.70 23.60
N GLU A 195 10.28 16.54 24.22
CA GLU A 195 11.54 16.23 24.89
C GLU A 195 12.51 15.46 23.97
N LYS A 196 12.08 15.11 22.75
CA LYS A 196 12.80 14.20 21.84
C LYS A 196 13.21 12.92 22.56
N THR A 197 12.24 12.32 23.25
CA THR A 197 12.49 11.19 24.14
C THR A 197 13.20 10.07 23.38
N ALA A 198 14.40 9.70 23.85
CA ALA A 198 15.14 8.57 23.29
C ALA A 198 14.32 7.30 23.41
N SER A 199 14.32 6.51 22.36
CA SER A 199 13.63 5.24 22.29
C SER A 199 14.64 4.13 22.03
N SER A 200 14.36 2.96 22.59
CA SER A 200 15.26 1.82 22.51
C SER A 200 14.43 0.55 22.58
N GLY A 201 14.57 -0.29 21.57
CA GLY A 201 13.69 -1.44 21.39
C GLY A 201 13.76 -1.92 19.95
N GLY A 202 12.64 -2.40 19.44
CA GLY A 202 12.48 -2.85 18.07
C GLY A 202 11.00 -2.82 17.70
N LEU A 203 10.47 -3.91 17.16
CA LEU A 203 9.04 -4.01 16.90
C LEU A 203 8.29 -4.25 18.22
N THR A 204 7.27 -3.43 18.50
CA THR A 204 6.45 -3.63 19.71
C THR A 204 5.50 -4.82 19.55
N GLU A 205 4.89 -5.28 20.65
CA GLU A 205 3.82 -6.29 20.59
C GLU A 205 2.62 -5.84 19.72
N LEU A 206 2.31 -4.54 19.72
CA LEU A 206 1.25 -3.99 18.87
C LEU A 206 1.68 -4.03 17.40
N GLY A 207 2.90 -3.59 17.10
CA GLY A 207 3.50 -3.68 15.76
C GLY A 207 3.48 -5.10 15.22
N ALA A 208 3.86 -6.09 16.04
CA ALA A 208 3.81 -7.50 15.64
C ALA A 208 2.39 -8.02 15.34
N LYS A 209 1.36 -7.48 16.02
CA LYS A 209 -0.04 -7.78 15.68
C LYS A 209 -0.45 -7.12 14.36
N VAL A 210 -0.02 -5.90 14.11
CA VAL A 210 -0.28 -5.18 12.84
C VAL A 210 0.41 -5.86 11.67
N VAL A 211 1.68 -6.29 11.79
CA VAL A 211 2.39 -7.08 10.75
C VAL A 211 1.59 -8.33 10.37
N LYS A 212 1.14 -9.09 11.37
CA LYS A 212 0.32 -10.30 11.14
C LYS A 212 -1.00 -9.97 10.46
N GLU A 213 -1.62 -8.86 10.83
CA GLU A 213 -2.87 -8.41 10.22
C GLU A 213 -2.69 -7.99 8.77
N MET A 214 -1.61 -7.26 8.46
CA MET A 214 -1.24 -6.90 7.10
C MET A 214 -0.96 -8.11 6.23
N ASN A 215 -0.27 -9.14 6.76
CA ASN A 215 -0.08 -10.40 6.04
C ASN A 215 -1.43 -11.04 5.66
N LYS A 216 -2.41 -11.07 6.57
CA LYS A 216 -3.76 -11.60 6.26
C LYS A 216 -4.47 -10.76 5.20
N LEU A 217 -4.28 -9.44 5.22
CA LEU A 217 -4.95 -8.49 4.31
C LEU A 217 -4.28 -8.40 2.92
N GLY A 218 -3.09 -8.98 2.77
CA GLY A 218 -2.28 -8.83 1.56
C GLY A 218 -1.72 -7.42 1.40
N MET A 219 -1.39 -6.76 2.52
CA MET A 219 -0.70 -5.48 2.56
C MET A 219 0.80 -5.71 2.76
N ALA A 220 1.63 -4.99 2.01
CA ALA A 220 3.07 -5.03 2.19
C ALA A 220 3.48 -4.23 3.43
N VAL A 221 4.31 -4.84 4.28
CA VAL A 221 5.03 -4.11 5.32
C VAL A 221 6.20 -3.41 4.65
N ASP A 222 6.25 -2.08 4.77
CA ASP A 222 7.40 -1.31 4.34
C ASP A 222 8.38 -1.15 5.51
N VAL A 223 9.64 -1.50 5.26
CA VAL A 223 10.74 -1.46 6.25
C VAL A 223 11.67 -0.27 6.05
N SER A 224 11.40 0.60 5.07
CA SER A 224 11.98 1.95 5.05
C SER A 224 11.70 2.65 6.39
N HIS A 225 12.59 3.56 6.76
CA HIS A 225 12.53 4.37 7.99
C HIS A 225 12.64 3.63 9.32
N MET A 226 12.63 2.30 9.35
CA MET A 226 12.76 1.54 10.60
C MET A 226 14.18 1.64 11.18
N ALA A 227 14.28 1.62 12.50
CA ALA A 227 15.53 1.26 13.15
C ALA A 227 15.93 -0.17 12.74
N GLU A 228 17.23 -0.45 12.75
CA GLU A 228 17.74 -1.79 12.41
C GLU A 228 17.13 -2.89 13.29
N SER A 229 16.93 -2.63 14.58
CA SER A 229 16.27 -3.58 15.49
C SER A 229 14.81 -3.85 15.10
N THR A 230 14.06 -2.84 14.72
CA THR A 230 12.68 -3.00 14.23
C THR A 230 12.63 -3.76 12.92
N PHE A 231 13.57 -3.51 12.00
CA PHE A 231 13.72 -4.31 10.79
C PHE A 231 13.87 -5.80 11.12
N TRP A 232 14.81 -6.16 12.00
CA TRP A 232 15.06 -7.57 12.34
C TRP A 232 13.85 -8.24 12.99
N ASP A 233 13.18 -7.56 13.91
CA ASP A 233 11.96 -8.08 14.54
C ASP A 233 10.80 -8.25 13.54
N VAL A 234 10.69 -7.37 12.52
CA VAL A 234 9.73 -7.53 11.42
C VAL A 234 10.06 -8.76 10.60
N MET A 235 11.33 -9.00 10.27
CA MET A 235 11.78 -10.17 9.52
C MET A 235 11.47 -11.48 10.26
N GLU A 236 11.58 -11.49 11.59
CA GLU A 236 11.19 -12.63 12.42
C GLU A 236 9.66 -12.82 12.52
N THR A 237 8.90 -11.74 12.38
CA THR A 237 7.44 -11.74 12.59
C THR A 237 6.65 -12.05 11.31
N THR A 238 7.07 -11.48 10.18
CA THR A 238 6.34 -11.55 8.91
C THR A 238 6.37 -12.95 8.30
N LYS A 239 5.27 -13.33 7.65
CA LYS A 239 5.16 -14.57 6.85
C LYS A 239 5.05 -14.32 5.35
N ALA A 240 4.97 -13.05 4.96
CA ALA A 240 4.95 -12.62 3.57
C ALA A 240 6.25 -11.84 3.26
N PRO A 241 6.58 -11.69 1.97
CA PRO A 241 7.63 -10.76 1.57
C PRO A 241 7.40 -9.34 2.13
N VAL A 242 8.48 -8.61 2.36
CA VAL A 242 8.45 -7.18 2.73
C VAL A 242 9.06 -6.33 1.62
N ILE A 243 8.84 -5.03 1.68
CA ILE A 243 9.41 -4.05 0.74
C ILE A 243 10.19 -3.03 1.57
N ALA A 244 11.35 -2.58 1.10
CA ALA A 244 11.91 -1.30 1.51
C ALA A 244 11.61 -0.32 0.36
N THR A 245 10.59 0.52 0.49
CA THR A 245 10.08 1.33 -0.63
C THR A 245 11.09 2.33 -1.16
N HIS A 246 11.91 2.92 -0.31
CA HIS A 246 12.92 3.94 -0.61
C HIS A 246 14.03 3.91 0.46
N SER A 247 15.15 3.26 0.14
CA SER A 247 16.33 3.20 1.02
C SER A 247 17.62 3.09 0.20
N GLY A 248 18.74 3.54 0.76
CA GLY A 248 20.06 3.37 0.15
C GLY A 248 20.83 2.19 0.75
N VAL A 249 22.11 2.09 0.40
CA VAL A 249 22.97 0.97 0.78
C VAL A 249 24.11 1.46 1.67
N LYS A 250 24.20 0.91 2.88
CA LYS A 250 25.05 1.46 3.95
C LYS A 250 26.54 1.31 3.66
N ALA A 251 26.90 0.29 2.88
CA ALA A 251 28.28 0.03 2.47
C ALA A 251 28.88 1.15 1.60
N LEU A 252 28.05 1.90 0.86
CA LEU A 252 28.48 3.01 0.02
C LEU A 252 28.37 4.35 0.74
N LYS A 253 27.29 4.53 1.51
CA LYS A 253 27.06 5.72 2.34
C LYS A 253 26.60 5.30 3.73
N ASP A 254 27.46 5.50 4.71
CA ASP A 254 27.18 5.16 6.11
C ASP A 254 26.16 6.14 6.71
N HIS A 255 24.89 5.85 6.45
CA HIS A 255 23.74 6.60 6.93
C HIS A 255 22.78 5.63 7.63
N GLN A 256 22.09 6.08 8.69
CA GLN A 256 21.18 5.22 9.47
C GLN A 256 19.93 4.80 8.67
N ARG A 257 19.58 5.56 7.63
CA ARG A 257 18.47 5.22 6.71
C ARG A 257 18.85 4.19 5.65
N ASN A 258 20.13 3.88 5.50
CA ASN A 258 20.60 2.91 4.52
C ASN A 258 20.69 1.52 5.14
N LEU A 259 20.35 0.50 4.35
CA LEU A 259 20.37 -0.88 4.81
C LEU A 259 21.79 -1.47 4.76
N THR A 260 22.13 -2.27 5.77
CA THR A 260 23.37 -3.05 5.79
C THR A 260 23.33 -4.19 4.76
N ASP A 261 24.49 -4.73 4.39
CA ASP A 261 24.56 -5.90 3.51
C ASP A 261 23.84 -7.11 4.14
N GLU A 262 23.89 -7.25 5.47
CA GLU A 262 23.15 -8.27 6.21
C GLU A 262 21.62 -8.09 6.07
N GLN A 263 21.12 -6.87 6.16
CA GLN A 263 19.70 -6.57 5.92
C GLN A 263 19.31 -6.85 4.45
N LEU A 264 20.18 -6.55 3.48
CA LEU A 264 19.93 -6.89 2.07
C LEU A 264 19.85 -8.41 1.83
N VAL A 265 20.71 -9.19 2.48
CA VAL A 265 20.65 -10.67 2.44
C VAL A 265 19.33 -11.15 3.06
N ALA A 266 18.91 -10.60 4.19
CA ALA A 266 17.65 -10.97 4.82
C ALA A 266 16.43 -10.63 3.95
N LEU A 267 16.42 -9.46 3.29
CA LEU A 267 15.38 -9.09 2.33
C LEU A 267 15.29 -10.09 1.17
N LYS A 268 16.43 -10.50 0.62
CA LYS A 268 16.49 -11.54 -0.41
C LYS A 268 15.89 -12.86 0.06
N GLU A 269 16.30 -13.35 1.22
CA GLU A 269 15.86 -14.63 1.78
C GLU A 269 14.36 -14.65 2.08
N ASN A 270 13.80 -13.51 2.47
CA ASN A 270 12.36 -13.30 2.65
C ASN A 270 11.59 -13.22 1.32
N GLY A 271 12.26 -12.98 0.19
CA GLY A 271 11.64 -12.78 -1.12
C GLY A 271 11.28 -11.34 -1.44
N GLY A 272 11.66 -10.38 -0.58
CA GLY A 272 11.37 -8.96 -0.68
C GLY A 272 12.16 -8.21 -1.74
N VAL A 273 12.09 -6.89 -1.71
CA VAL A 273 12.76 -5.97 -2.66
C VAL A 273 13.19 -4.68 -1.96
N ILE A 274 14.27 -4.06 -2.42
CA ILE A 274 14.67 -2.69 -2.04
C ILE A 274 14.47 -1.73 -3.22
N GLY A 275 13.71 -0.67 -3.01
CA GLY A 275 13.65 0.51 -3.86
C GLY A 275 14.82 1.44 -3.54
N ILE A 276 15.74 1.63 -4.49
CA ILE A 276 16.86 2.54 -4.29
C ILE A 276 16.38 3.99 -4.38
N VAL A 277 16.65 4.73 -3.29
CA VAL A 277 16.27 6.13 -3.09
C VAL A 277 17.16 7.11 -3.83
N PHE A 278 16.61 8.25 -4.26
CA PHE A 278 17.39 9.24 -5.01
C PHE A 278 17.96 10.36 -4.13
N TYR A 279 17.61 10.41 -2.85
CA TYR A 279 18.06 11.47 -1.94
C TYR A 279 19.59 11.52 -1.79
N PRO A 280 20.27 12.63 -2.20
CA PRO A 280 21.73 12.71 -2.22
C PRO A 280 22.44 12.40 -0.90
N GLU A 281 21.87 12.82 0.24
CA GLU A 281 22.43 12.54 1.58
C GLU A 281 22.46 11.05 1.92
N PHE A 282 21.68 10.22 1.22
CA PHE A 282 21.68 8.77 1.38
C PHE A 282 22.57 8.07 0.34
N LEU A 283 23.13 8.81 -0.63
CA LEU A 283 23.90 8.25 -1.73
C LEU A 283 25.40 8.50 -1.61
N THR A 284 25.82 9.69 -1.20
CA THR A 284 27.24 10.08 -1.33
C THR A 284 27.64 11.20 -0.37
N ASP A 285 28.94 11.30 -0.10
CA ASP A 285 29.56 12.41 0.67
C ASP A 285 30.10 13.53 -0.24
N SER A 286 29.95 13.40 -1.57
CA SER A 286 30.65 14.23 -2.56
C SER A 286 30.16 15.68 -2.68
N GLY A 287 29.11 16.08 -1.96
CA GLY A 287 28.53 17.43 -2.03
C GLY A 287 27.63 17.66 -3.26
N GLY A 288 27.19 16.59 -3.91
CA GLY A 288 26.19 16.61 -4.99
C GLY A 288 26.09 15.24 -5.66
N ALA A 289 24.95 14.57 -5.51
CA ALA A 289 24.70 13.29 -6.16
C ALA A 289 24.27 13.46 -7.63
N THR A 290 24.48 12.40 -8.39
CA THR A 290 24.02 12.20 -9.76
C THR A 290 23.29 10.86 -9.90
N ILE A 291 22.65 10.62 -11.03
CA ILE A 291 22.10 9.31 -11.38
C ILE A 291 23.17 8.21 -11.29
N SER A 292 24.45 8.52 -11.55
CA SER A 292 25.51 7.52 -11.40
C SER A 292 25.62 7.01 -9.96
N ASP A 293 25.43 7.85 -8.95
CA ASP A 293 25.47 7.45 -7.54
C ASP A 293 24.26 6.55 -7.19
N VAL A 294 23.08 6.85 -7.75
CA VAL A 294 21.90 5.98 -7.66
C VAL A 294 22.21 4.59 -8.26
N VAL A 295 22.83 4.57 -9.44
CA VAL A 295 23.17 3.31 -10.13
C VAL A 295 24.30 2.56 -9.41
N ASP A 296 25.22 3.24 -8.73
CA ASP A 296 26.22 2.58 -7.87
C ASP A 296 25.55 1.85 -6.69
N HIS A 297 24.52 2.44 -6.10
CA HIS A 297 23.68 1.79 -5.09
C HIS A 297 22.92 0.58 -5.65
N ILE A 298 22.36 0.69 -6.86
CA ILE A 298 21.73 -0.43 -7.57
C ILE A 298 22.76 -1.56 -7.81
N ASP A 299 23.94 -1.24 -8.33
CA ASP A 299 25.01 -2.21 -8.62
C ASP A 299 25.42 -2.98 -7.37
N HIS A 300 25.60 -2.28 -6.25
CA HIS A 300 25.94 -2.92 -4.98
C HIS A 300 24.80 -3.82 -4.48
N ALA A 301 23.56 -3.32 -4.51
CA ALA A 301 22.41 -4.14 -4.11
C ALA A 301 22.31 -5.41 -4.98
N VAL A 302 22.35 -5.28 -6.31
CA VAL A 302 22.32 -6.40 -7.26
C VAL A 302 23.42 -7.42 -6.96
N LYS A 303 24.64 -6.96 -6.62
CA LYS A 303 25.76 -7.86 -6.24
C LYS A 303 25.46 -8.70 -5.01
N ILE A 304 24.77 -8.15 -4.00
CA ILE A 304 24.46 -8.85 -2.74
C ILE A 304 23.21 -9.73 -2.90
N MET A 305 22.11 -9.15 -3.37
CA MET A 305 20.82 -9.80 -3.37
C MET A 305 20.43 -10.46 -4.70
N GLY A 306 21.05 -10.06 -5.81
CA GLY A 306 20.65 -10.46 -7.16
C GLY A 306 19.58 -9.53 -7.74
N VAL A 307 19.51 -9.48 -9.08
CA VAL A 307 18.68 -8.52 -9.81
C VAL A 307 17.18 -8.63 -9.52
N ASP A 308 16.68 -9.80 -9.11
CA ASP A 308 15.24 -10.05 -8.87
C ASP A 308 14.69 -9.39 -7.58
N HIS A 309 15.55 -8.67 -6.83
CA HIS A 309 15.20 -8.05 -5.55
C HIS A 309 15.62 -6.57 -5.44
N VAL A 310 15.97 -5.93 -6.56
CA VAL A 310 16.25 -4.48 -6.60
C VAL A 310 15.17 -3.77 -7.41
N ALA A 311 14.77 -2.59 -6.96
CA ALA A 311 13.75 -1.74 -7.55
C ALA A 311 14.11 -0.26 -7.42
N ILE A 312 13.20 0.62 -7.86
CA ILE A 312 13.29 2.07 -7.74
C ILE A 312 12.26 2.59 -6.72
N GLY A 313 12.67 3.57 -5.92
CA GLY A 313 11.81 4.30 -5.00
C GLY A 313 12.33 5.72 -4.84
N SER A 314 11.93 6.62 -5.74
CA SER A 314 12.65 7.88 -5.98
C SER A 314 12.67 8.81 -4.78
N ASP A 315 11.59 8.85 -4.00
CA ASP A 315 11.32 9.89 -3.00
C ASP A 315 11.03 11.26 -3.65
N PHE A 316 10.47 11.26 -4.87
CA PHE A 316 10.02 12.48 -5.53
C PHE A 316 9.01 13.24 -4.65
N ASP A 317 9.16 14.56 -4.62
CA ASP A 317 8.43 15.50 -3.76
C ASP A 317 8.67 15.33 -2.24
N GLY A 318 9.46 14.33 -1.83
CA GLY A 318 9.81 14.03 -0.44
C GLY A 318 11.23 14.43 -0.05
N ALA A 319 12.14 14.58 -1.02
CA ALA A 319 13.55 14.87 -0.80
C ALA A 319 14.17 15.76 -1.88
N GLU A 320 15.41 16.24 -1.64
CA GLU A 320 16.22 16.80 -2.71
C GLU A 320 16.64 15.69 -3.70
N LEU A 321 16.79 16.04 -4.98
CA LEU A 321 17.14 15.08 -6.03
C LEU A 321 18.61 15.18 -6.46
N PRO A 322 19.15 14.12 -7.11
CA PRO A 322 20.41 14.19 -7.83
C PRO A 322 20.37 15.30 -8.89
N SER A 323 21.51 15.97 -9.09
CA SER A 323 21.59 17.21 -9.89
C SER A 323 21.22 17.06 -11.38
N ASP A 324 21.20 15.84 -11.90
CA ASP A 324 20.94 15.49 -13.29
C ASP A 324 19.58 14.80 -13.52
N ILE A 325 18.70 14.76 -12.51
CA ILE A 325 17.30 14.36 -12.62
C ILE A 325 16.39 15.41 -11.96
N LYS A 326 15.36 15.87 -12.68
CA LYS A 326 14.53 16.99 -12.22
C LYS A 326 13.21 16.59 -11.61
N ASP A 327 12.57 15.59 -12.19
CA ASP A 327 11.20 15.21 -11.90
C ASP A 327 10.88 13.83 -12.52
N SER A 328 9.67 13.33 -12.30
CA SER A 328 9.22 12.03 -12.78
C SER A 328 9.21 11.89 -14.31
N SER A 329 9.28 13.00 -15.08
CA SER A 329 9.41 12.94 -16.55
C SER A 329 10.79 12.50 -17.03
N GLU A 330 11.78 12.45 -16.13
CA GLU A 330 13.16 12.07 -16.44
C GLU A 330 13.55 10.70 -15.86
N ILE A 331 12.59 9.93 -15.33
CA ILE A 331 12.84 8.59 -14.74
C ILE A 331 13.50 7.62 -15.74
N GLY A 332 13.27 7.81 -17.04
CA GLY A 332 13.90 7.05 -18.12
C GLY A 332 15.44 7.14 -18.14
N LYS A 333 16.04 8.18 -17.53
CA LYS A 333 17.51 8.29 -17.46
C LYS A 333 18.14 7.19 -16.59
N ILE A 334 17.42 6.64 -15.60
CA ILE A 334 17.88 5.48 -14.84
C ILE A 334 18.01 4.26 -15.75
N LYS A 335 17.01 4.04 -16.62
CA LYS A 335 17.01 2.97 -17.63
C LYS A 335 18.23 3.06 -18.53
N GLU A 336 18.53 4.27 -19.02
CA GLU A 336 19.70 4.56 -19.87
C GLU A 336 21.01 4.25 -19.13
N ALA A 337 21.15 4.75 -17.90
CA ALA A 337 22.35 4.55 -17.09
C ALA A 337 22.59 3.06 -16.75
N LEU A 338 21.53 2.28 -16.47
CA LEU A 338 21.64 0.83 -16.29
C LEU A 338 22.09 0.13 -17.58
N ALA A 339 21.54 0.50 -18.74
CA ALA A 339 21.97 -0.06 -20.01
C ALA A 339 23.45 0.24 -20.31
N GLU A 340 23.92 1.45 -19.98
CA GLU A 340 25.34 1.84 -20.11
C GLU A 340 26.27 1.02 -19.19
N ARG A 341 25.77 0.58 -18.03
CA ARG A 341 26.47 -0.34 -17.10
C ARG A 341 26.44 -1.81 -17.57
N GLY A 342 25.73 -2.11 -18.65
CA GLY A 342 25.71 -3.43 -19.28
C GLY A 342 24.59 -4.36 -18.81
N TYR A 343 23.58 -3.86 -18.09
CA TYR A 343 22.38 -4.62 -17.78
C TYR A 343 21.60 -4.94 -19.07
N SER A 344 21.09 -6.17 -19.16
CA SER A 344 20.21 -6.58 -20.24
C SER A 344 18.84 -5.91 -20.16
N GLU A 345 18.11 -5.83 -21.26
CA GLU A 345 16.75 -5.26 -21.28
C GLU A 345 15.81 -5.96 -20.27
N GLU A 346 15.97 -7.27 -20.06
CA GLU A 346 15.21 -8.02 -19.06
C GLU A 346 15.55 -7.58 -17.63
N GLU A 347 16.83 -7.45 -17.30
CA GLU A 347 17.29 -7.00 -15.99
C GLU A 347 16.86 -5.57 -15.69
N VAL A 348 16.95 -4.69 -16.69
CA VAL A 348 16.46 -3.32 -16.58
C VAL A 348 14.96 -3.31 -16.33
N SER A 349 14.17 -4.12 -17.05
CA SER A 349 12.71 -4.21 -16.82
C SER A 349 12.37 -4.71 -15.41
N LYS A 350 13.17 -5.63 -14.86
CA LYS A 350 13.04 -6.11 -13.48
C LYS A 350 13.25 -4.99 -12.47
N ILE A 351 14.37 -4.28 -12.57
CA ILE A 351 14.72 -3.17 -11.68
C ILE A 351 13.70 -2.02 -11.81
N MET A 352 13.32 -1.67 -13.03
CA MET A 352 12.42 -0.54 -13.27
C MET A 352 10.97 -0.81 -12.86
N GLY A 353 10.58 -2.05 -12.54
CA GLY A 353 9.28 -2.25 -11.90
C GLY A 353 8.77 -3.67 -11.76
N LEU A 354 9.20 -4.64 -12.58
CA LEU A 354 8.64 -6.00 -12.51
C LEU A 354 8.94 -6.68 -11.17
N ASN A 355 10.03 -6.34 -10.49
CA ASN A 355 10.32 -6.86 -9.16
C ASN A 355 9.34 -6.36 -8.10
N THR A 356 9.02 -5.06 -8.10
CA THR A 356 8.01 -4.48 -7.19
C THR A 356 6.65 -5.16 -7.39
N LEU A 357 6.24 -5.35 -8.64
CA LEU A 357 4.97 -6.00 -8.98
C LEU A 357 4.96 -7.49 -8.62
N ARG A 358 6.10 -8.19 -8.79
CA ARG A 358 6.26 -9.59 -8.32
C ARG A 358 6.02 -9.66 -6.82
N VAL A 359 6.74 -8.86 -6.03
CA VAL A 359 6.66 -8.89 -4.57
C VAL A 359 5.26 -8.54 -4.10
N LEU A 360 4.64 -7.49 -4.65
CA LEU A 360 3.27 -7.12 -4.32
C LEU A 360 2.28 -8.26 -4.63
N ASN A 361 2.44 -8.93 -5.77
CA ASN A 361 1.60 -10.08 -6.14
C ASN A 361 1.80 -11.28 -5.20
N GLU A 362 3.04 -11.58 -4.78
CA GLU A 362 3.33 -12.65 -3.83
C GLU A 362 2.70 -12.36 -2.45
N ILE A 363 2.80 -11.13 -1.96
CA ILE A 363 2.17 -10.68 -0.71
C ILE A 363 0.65 -10.86 -0.78
N GLN A 364 0.04 -10.45 -1.89
CA GLN A 364 -1.40 -10.54 -2.09
C GLN A 364 -1.88 -11.98 -2.31
N GLY A 365 -1.05 -12.81 -2.93
CA GLY A 365 -1.32 -14.24 -3.09
C GLY A 365 -1.21 -15.03 -1.78
N ALA A 366 -0.44 -14.52 -0.80
CA ALA A 366 -0.32 -15.08 0.54
C ALA A 366 -1.42 -14.63 1.51
N ALA A 367 -2.26 -13.66 1.11
CA ALA A 367 -3.35 -13.14 1.93
C ALA A 367 -4.38 -14.21 2.28
N ASP A 368 -5.08 -14.01 3.40
CA ASP A 368 -6.19 -14.87 3.77
C ASP A 368 -7.32 -14.72 2.74
N ARG A 369 -7.89 -15.85 2.33
CA ARG A 369 -9.03 -15.83 1.42
C ARG A 369 -10.25 -15.25 2.13
N VAL A 370 -10.59 -14.01 1.80
CA VAL A 370 -11.83 -13.38 2.27
C VAL A 370 -13.01 -13.92 1.47
N ILE A 371 -13.92 -14.62 2.15
CA ILE A 371 -15.23 -14.97 1.62
C ILE A 371 -16.18 -13.85 2.06
N ARG A 372 -16.70 -13.08 1.10
CA ARG A 372 -17.68 -12.02 1.37
C ARG A 372 -19.09 -12.60 1.39
N ALA A 373 -19.95 -12.05 2.24
CA ALA A 373 -21.38 -12.36 2.23
C ALA A 373 -22.03 -11.82 0.95
N LYS A 374 -22.14 -12.66 -0.07
CA LYS A 374 -22.61 -12.26 -1.42
C LYS A 374 -24.01 -11.68 -1.44
N GLY A 375 -24.89 -12.15 -0.56
CA GLY A 375 -26.27 -11.67 -0.47
C GLY A 375 -26.46 -10.49 0.47
N ILE A 376 -25.39 -9.87 0.96
CA ILE A 376 -25.45 -8.63 1.74
C ILE A 376 -24.83 -7.51 0.91
N SER A 377 -25.53 -6.38 0.82
CA SER A 377 -25.01 -5.15 0.22
C SER A 377 -25.24 -3.98 1.15
N ILE A 378 -24.21 -3.15 1.31
CA ILE A 378 -24.19 -1.99 2.22
C ILE A 378 -23.80 -0.76 1.42
N MET A 379 -24.71 0.21 1.34
CA MET A 379 -24.53 1.48 0.63
C MET A 379 -24.59 2.63 1.62
N PRO A 380 -23.43 3.18 2.05
CA PRO A 380 -23.37 4.39 2.85
C PRO A 380 -24.09 5.54 2.15
N GLU A 381 -24.82 6.35 2.92
CA GLU A 381 -25.38 7.61 2.41
C GLU A 381 -24.28 8.66 2.24
N VAL A 382 -23.25 8.60 3.09
CA VAL A 382 -22.08 9.48 2.99
C VAL A 382 -21.21 9.15 1.78
N GLU A 383 -20.94 10.14 0.95
CA GLU A 383 -20.06 10.01 -0.22
C GLU A 383 -18.57 10.10 0.17
N MET A 384 -17.69 9.62 -0.71
CA MET A 384 -16.24 9.66 -0.45
C MET A 384 -15.76 11.12 -0.43
N GLY A 385 -15.24 11.57 0.70
CA GLY A 385 -14.77 12.95 0.90
C GLY A 385 -15.89 13.96 1.19
N GLU A 386 -17.12 13.51 1.44
CA GLU A 386 -18.25 14.42 1.72
C GLU A 386 -18.01 15.26 2.98
N ASN A 387 -18.45 16.52 2.95
CA ASN A 387 -18.39 17.43 4.08
C ASN A 387 -19.73 17.50 4.84
N LEU A 388 -19.72 17.11 6.12
CA LEU A 388 -20.86 17.13 7.01
C LEU A 388 -20.83 18.37 7.91
N ASN A 389 -21.96 19.07 8.02
CA ASN A 389 -22.07 20.37 8.72
C ASN A 389 -22.18 20.25 10.25
N GLU A 390 -21.86 19.09 10.83
CA GLU A 390 -21.93 18.85 12.27
C GLU A 390 -20.87 17.83 12.71
N ARG A 391 -20.41 17.97 13.96
CA ARG A 391 -19.38 17.09 14.56
C ARG A 391 -19.96 15.86 15.25
N THR A 392 -21.27 15.72 15.33
CA THR A 392 -21.96 14.52 15.81
C THR A 392 -22.93 14.01 14.75
N PRO A 393 -22.47 13.73 13.52
CA PRO A 393 -23.36 13.36 12.44
C PRO A 393 -23.99 11.99 12.71
N THR A 394 -25.24 11.81 12.28
CA THR A 394 -25.81 10.46 12.22
C THR A 394 -25.33 9.81 10.92
N LEU A 395 -24.46 8.82 11.06
CA LEU A 395 -23.88 8.07 9.95
C LEU A 395 -24.82 6.91 9.59
N THR A 396 -25.23 6.85 8.32
CA THR A 396 -26.27 5.95 7.82
C THR A 396 -25.80 5.17 6.59
N ALA A 397 -26.33 3.96 6.44
CA ALA A 397 -26.19 3.16 5.22
C ALA A 397 -27.46 2.34 4.95
N GLU A 398 -27.82 2.22 3.68
CA GLU A 398 -28.81 1.25 3.22
C GLU A 398 -28.20 -0.17 3.28
N LEU A 399 -28.93 -1.11 3.88
CA LEU A 399 -28.59 -2.52 4.01
C LEU A 399 -29.58 -3.36 3.20
N LYS A 400 -29.12 -3.90 2.07
CA LYS A 400 -29.90 -4.83 1.25
C LYS A 400 -29.47 -6.26 1.57
N VAL A 401 -30.44 -7.14 1.85
CA VAL A 401 -30.23 -8.57 2.05
C VAL A 401 -31.01 -9.34 0.99
N GLU A 402 -30.31 -10.11 0.15
CA GLU A 402 -30.90 -10.91 -0.92
C GLU A 402 -31.73 -12.07 -0.35
N GLU A 403 -32.76 -12.49 -1.11
CA GLU A 403 -33.61 -13.61 -0.72
C GLU A 403 -32.78 -14.89 -0.49
N GLY A 404 -32.98 -15.53 0.66
CA GLY A 404 -32.23 -16.73 1.05
C GLY A 404 -30.93 -16.47 1.81
N THR A 405 -30.54 -15.20 2.02
CA THR A 405 -29.40 -14.84 2.87
C THR A 405 -29.86 -14.54 4.30
N GLU A 406 -29.21 -15.16 5.28
CA GLU A 406 -29.48 -14.90 6.70
C GLU A 406 -28.43 -13.96 7.27
N LEU A 407 -28.83 -12.70 7.50
CA LEU A 407 -28.04 -11.70 8.20
C LEU A 407 -27.96 -12.03 9.70
N ASP A 408 -26.76 -11.99 10.28
CA ASP A 408 -26.55 -11.96 11.73
C ASP A 408 -26.75 -10.51 12.22
N PRO A 409 -27.84 -10.19 12.96
CA PRO A 409 -28.08 -8.82 13.41
C PRO A 409 -27.04 -8.32 14.42
N GLU A 410 -26.41 -9.21 15.19
CA GLU A 410 -25.40 -8.85 16.20
C GLU A 410 -24.05 -8.50 15.56
N SER A 411 -23.85 -8.88 14.28
CA SER A 411 -22.67 -8.52 13.51
C SER A 411 -22.65 -7.06 13.06
N LEU A 412 -23.81 -6.37 13.07
CA LEU A 412 -23.96 -5.04 12.50
C LEU A 412 -23.17 -4.00 13.29
N LYS A 413 -22.21 -3.36 12.62
CA LYS A 413 -21.32 -2.36 13.21
C LYS A 413 -21.17 -1.13 12.33
N VAL A 414 -21.02 0.01 12.98
CA VAL A 414 -20.45 1.22 12.37
C VAL A 414 -19.12 1.49 13.06
N ILE A 415 -18.04 1.36 12.30
CA ILE A 415 -16.68 1.57 12.77
C ILE A 415 -16.25 2.97 12.39
N VAL A 416 -15.83 3.78 13.36
CA VAL A 416 -15.33 5.14 13.12
C VAL A 416 -13.90 5.22 13.62
N ASP A 417 -12.96 5.58 12.75
CA ASP A 417 -11.53 5.73 13.07
C ASP A 417 -10.91 4.49 13.77
N GLY A 418 -11.30 3.30 13.29
CA GLY A 418 -10.90 2.00 13.83
C GLY A 418 -11.60 1.60 15.13
N ILE A 419 -12.58 2.38 15.61
CA ILE A 419 -13.36 2.07 16.80
C ILE A 419 -14.71 1.46 16.39
N PRO A 420 -14.94 0.16 16.63
CA PRO A 420 -16.21 -0.50 16.30
C PRO A 420 -17.32 -0.10 17.26
N ASN A 421 -18.47 0.33 16.72
CA ASN A 421 -19.68 0.65 17.49
C ASN A 421 -20.86 -0.23 17.05
N PRO A 422 -21.71 -0.69 17.98
CA PRO A 422 -22.96 -1.34 17.61
C PRO A 422 -23.85 -0.42 16.76
N ALA A 423 -24.37 -0.94 15.65
CA ALA A 423 -25.26 -0.19 14.78
C ALA A 423 -26.73 -0.34 15.21
N THR A 424 -27.52 0.72 15.03
CA THR A 424 -28.99 0.62 15.10
C THR A 424 -29.52 0.19 13.74
N TYR A 425 -30.28 -0.90 13.68
CA TYR A 425 -30.88 -1.41 12.44
C TYR A 425 -32.40 -1.17 12.40
N ASP A 426 -32.85 -0.32 11.47
CA ASP A 426 -34.26 -0.18 11.12
C ASP A 426 -34.63 -1.18 10.02
N LYS A 427 -35.30 -2.26 10.40
CA LYS A 427 -35.78 -3.30 9.47
C LYS A 427 -36.81 -2.80 8.44
N LYS A 428 -37.58 -1.74 8.75
CA LYS A 428 -38.61 -1.23 7.83
C LYS A 428 -37.98 -0.37 6.74
N LEU A 429 -36.97 0.41 7.11
CA LEU A 429 -36.22 1.27 6.19
C LEU A 429 -35.04 0.54 5.55
N ALA A 430 -34.69 -0.64 6.07
CA ALA A 430 -33.50 -1.37 5.71
C ALA A 430 -32.23 -0.51 5.87
N THR A 431 -32.14 0.20 7.00
CA THR A 431 -31.07 1.19 7.26
C THR A 431 -30.31 0.84 8.53
N ILE A 432 -28.99 0.88 8.47
CA ILE A 432 -28.12 0.85 9.64
C ILE A 432 -27.61 2.25 9.95
N SER A 433 -27.53 2.59 11.23
CA SER A 433 -27.16 3.93 11.67
C SER A 433 -26.35 3.95 12.96
N PHE A 434 -25.55 4.99 13.12
CA PHE A 434 -24.81 5.29 14.35
C PHE A 434 -24.59 6.80 14.48
N THR A 435 -24.78 7.33 15.68
CA THR A 435 -24.47 8.72 16.03
C THR A 435 -23.37 8.70 17.09
N PRO A 436 -22.20 9.33 16.85
CA PRO A 436 -21.17 9.50 17.87
C PRO A 436 -21.73 10.17 19.12
N LYS A 437 -21.35 9.65 20.30
CA LYS A 437 -21.80 10.21 21.59
C LYS A 437 -21.12 11.53 21.92
N GLU A 438 -19.89 11.68 21.47
CA GLU A 438 -19.06 12.87 21.65
C GLU A 438 -18.75 13.48 20.28
N PRO A 439 -18.56 14.81 20.21
CA PRO A 439 -18.14 15.47 18.97
C PRO A 439 -16.82 14.90 18.43
N LEU A 440 -16.82 14.62 17.14
CA LEU A 440 -15.61 14.34 16.37
C LEU A 440 -14.67 15.55 16.44
N LYS A 441 -13.40 15.28 16.78
CA LYS A 441 -12.45 16.32 17.19
C LYS A 441 -11.72 16.97 16.02
N GLU A 442 -11.38 16.17 15.01
CA GLU A 442 -10.55 16.56 13.88
C GLU A 442 -11.41 16.68 12.61
N LYS A 443 -10.76 16.89 11.45
CA LYS A 443 -11.47 17.28 10.23
C LYS A 443 -11.96 16.07 9.45
N PHE A 444 -11.06 15.15 9.15
CA PHE A 444 -11.32 13.97 8.33
C PHE A 444 -11.42 12.73 9.21
N HIS A 445 -12.39 11.90 8.88
CA HIS A 445 -12.73 10.68 9.60
C HIS A 445 -13.01 9.57 8.61
N VAL A 446 -12.82 8.33 9.04
CA VAL A 446 -13.14 7.15 8.24
C VAL A 446 -14.27 6.38 8.91
N VAL A 447 -15.28 6.04 8.13
CA VAL A 447 -16.39 5.20 8.57
C VAL A 447 -16.44 3.91 7.76
N THR A 448 -16.65 2.79 8.44
CA THR A 448 -17.00 1.52 7.81
C THR A 448 -18.32 1.03 8.34
N PHE A 449 -19.21 0.68 7.42
CA PHE A 449 -20.45 -0.01 7.73
C PHE A 449 -20.25 -1.50 7.45
N LEU A 450 -20.53 -2.35 8.43
CA LEU A 450 -20.24 -3.79 8.39
C LEU A 450 -21.47 -4.60 8.80
N GLY A 451 -21.67 -5.72 8.10
CA GLY A 451 -22.60 -6.77 8.47
C GLY A 451 -22.12 -8.13 7.95
N ALA A 452 -22.50 -9.21 8.64
CA ALA A 452 -22.11 -10.57 8.31
C ALA A 452 -23.33 -11.48 8.15
N ASP A 453 -23.17 -12.54 7.39
CA ASP A 453 -24.13 -13.65 7.39
C ASP A 453 -23.91 -14.58 8.59
N ASN A 454 -24.83 -15.54 8.79
CA ASN A 454 -24.73 -16.53 9.88
C ASN A 454 -23.51 -17.47 9.78
N GLU A 455 -22.82 -17.50 8.64
CA GLU A 455 -21.56 -18.24 8.47
C GLU A 455 -20.33 -17.41 8.90
N GLY A 456 -20.54 -16.12 9.24
CA GLY A 456 -19.50 -15.18 9.63
C GLY A 456 -18.79 -14.53 8.43
N ASN A 457 -19.32 -14.66 7.22
CA ASN A 457 -18.77 -13.96 6.05
C ASN A 457 -19.17 -12.49 6.13
N GLU A 458 -18.19 -11.59 6.10
CA GLU A 458 -18.44 -10.16 6.24
C GLU A 458 -18.68 -9.47 4.90
N GLN A 459 -19.59 -8.50 4.89
CA GLN A 459 -19.65 -7.44 3.90
C GLN A 459 -19.41 -6.11 4.62
N ARG A 460 -18.51 -5.29 4.04
CA ARG A 460 -18.16 -3.98 4.59
C ARG A 460 -17.94 -2.96 3.48
N THR A 461 -18.33 -1.72 3.75
CA THR A 461 -18.15 -0.57 2.85
C THR A 461 -17.59 0.61 3.63
N THR A 462 -16.50 1.18 3.15
CA THR A 462 -15.71 2.21 3.85
C THR A 462 -15.72 3.53 3.09
N ARG A 463 -15.81 4.65 3.83
CA ARG A 463 -15.82 6.02 3.30
C ARG A 463 -14.99 6.93 4.18
N ILE A 464 -14.31 7.88 3.55
CA ILE A 464 -13.76 9.06 4.22
C ILE A 464 -14.84 10.13 4.19
N PHE A 465 -14.99 10.87 5.28
CA PHE A 465 -15.85 12.04 5.35
C PHE A 465 -15.16 13.13 6.16
N ARG A 466 -15.64 14.36 6.02
CA ARG A 466 -15.15 15.54 6.74
C ARG A 466 -16.26 16.13 7.61
N VAL A 467 -15.88 16.74 8.73
CA VAL A 467 -16.77 17.53 9.60
C VAL A 467 -16.25 18.95 9.78
N GLU A 468 -17.16 19.90 10.02
CA GLU A 468 -16.83 21.31 10.37
C GLU A 468 -17.14 21.67 11.83
#